data_AF-A0A1H8UHJ3-F1
#
_entry.id   AF-A0A1H8UHJ3-F1
#
_cell.length_a   1.000
_cell.length_b   1.000
_cell.length_c   1.000
_cell.angle_alpha   90.00
_cell.angle_beta   90.00
_cell.angle_gamma   90.00
#
_symmetry.space_group_name_H-M   'P 1'
#
loop_
_entity.id
_entity.type
_entity.pdbx_description
1 polymer ?
#
loop_
_entity_poly.entity_id
_entity_poly.type
_entity_poly.pdbx_seq_one_letter_code
_entity_poly.pdbx_strand_id
1 'polypeptide(L)'
;MTRTFLHSFDPPSASPVTGTTVDLDVADIEDAGIREVLQTPGAAYGAWSILDALLAPTGVGTPFIFREPLGQAREVKVALSGLFGRFVARAYLERYFNLSIFAHLGSQTIDLDRRRKVKIKRLSRGDLPDWIACASDLSSLTVAEAKGCHDPGGPAKALTRAWAQAGRIDVTARGRKVTVKRIAIATRWGMAHAGPADAHLSVKDPLDEGEPIEPLEKEALFIGMLRLHIANLIRPLGHAELAGALYRLTQQPFARRLQGDLDLARSALDAASVGEVDKTAAMDGLVGGIVTRAGPVTDTDVTPGDQESLARLNLRPVFVGVERELIRAAIDAEPQTVRTRLTQSVRPDDFARPDRAGGWIVPLGEERHIIGGT
;
A
#
# COMPACT_ATOMS: atom_id res chain seq x y z
N MET A 1 -0.72 -5.74 18.99
CA MET A 1 -0.09 -7.02 19.39
C MET A 1 1.09 -7.25 18.46
N THR A 2 2.28 -7.36 19.02
CA THR A 2 3.51 -7.48 18.24
C THR A 2 3.93 -8.95 18.12
N ARG A 3 4.31 -9.35 16.90
CA ARG A 3 4.81 -10.69 16.54
C ARG A 3 6.19 -10.59 15.91
N THR A 4 6.98 -11.65 16.04
CA THR A 4 8.37 -11.68 15.55
C THR A 4 8.58 -12.64 14.39
N PHE A 5 9.59 -12.35 13.57
CA PHE A 5 10.11 -13.22 12.52
C PHE A 5 11.61 -13.35 12.68
N LEU A 6 12.17 -14.53 12.37
CA LEU A 6 13.61 -14.66 12.16
C LEU A 6 14.01 -13.82 10.96
N HIS A 7 14.97 -12.92 11.13
CA HIS A 7 15.32 -11.90 10.15
C HIS A 7 16.69 -12.17 9.54
N SER A 8 16.78 -11.97 8.23
CA SER A 8 18.04 -11.98 7.51
C SER A 8 18.03 -10.89 6.44
N PHE A 9 19.14 -10.16 6.29
CA PHE A 9 19.23 -9.02 5.40
C PHE A 9 20.50 -9.08 4.56
N ASP A 10 20.39 -8.80 3.25
CA ASP A 10 21.50 -8.73 2.31
C ASP A 10 21.57 -7.35 1.65
N PRO A 11 22.67 -6.58 1.81
CA PRO A 11 23.86 -6.89 2.61
C PRO A 11 23.61 -6.67 4.12
N PRO A 12 24.17 -7.50 5.04
CA PRO A 12 23.89 -7.40 6.48
C PRO A 12 24.18 -6.03 7.10
N SER A 13 25.17 -5.30 6.56
CA SER A 13 25.56 -3.96 7.02
C SER A 13 24.51 -2.88 6.76
N ALA A 14 23.55 -3.13 5.88
CA ALA A 14 22.47 -2.20 5.54
C ALA A 14 21.14 -2.55 6.24
N SER A 15 21.14 -3.53 7.15
CA SER A 15 19.92 -3.92 7.88
C SER A 15 19.36 -2.75 8.70
N PRO A 16 18.06 -2.42 8.59
CA PRO A 16 17.41 -1.43 9.44
C PRO A 16 17.06 -1.98 10.84
N VAL A 17 17.33 -3.26 11.09
CA VAL A 17 17.03 -3.97 12.34
C VAL A 17 18.32 -4.42 13.00
N THR A 18 18.40 -4.24 14.32
CA THR A 18 19.49 -4.79 15.15
C THR A 18 19.11 -6.19 15.65
N GLY A 19 19.99 -7.17 15.44
CA GLY A 19 19.80 -8.55 15.91
C GLY A 19 19.26 -9.52 14.85
N THR A 20 18.76 -10.67 15.31
CA THR A 20 18.37 -11.80 14.46
C THR A 20 16.86 -11.93 14.24
N THR A 21 16.07 -11.01 14.81
CA THR A 21 14.62 -11.01 14.73
C THR A 21 14.08 -9.63 14.39
N VAL A 22 13.00 -9.59 13.64
CA VAL A 22 12.23 -8.37 13.35
C VAL A 22 10.84 -8.50 13.92
N ASP A 23 10.27 -7.39 14.38
CA ASP A 23 8.96 -7.35 15.00
C ASP A 23 7.96 -6.50 14.20
N LEU A 24 6.72 -6.98 14.07
CA LEU A 24 5.64 -6.28 13.39
C LEU A 24 4.37 -6.37 14.22
N ASP A 25 3.62 -5.29 14.27
CA ASP A 25 2.30 -5.28 14.88
C ASP A 25 1.27 -5.89 13.94
N VAL A 26 0.45 -6.81 14.47
CA VAL A 26 -0.58 -7.49 13.69
C VAL A 26 -1.57 -6.48 13.09
N ALA A 27 -1.89 -5.40 13.82
CA ALA A 27 -2.74 -4.34 13.31
C ALA A 27 -2.13 -3.63 12.10
N ASP A 28 -0.82 -3.35 12.11
CA ASP A 28 -0.11 -2.74 10.97
C ASP A 28 -0.13 -3.67 9.74
N ILE A 29 -0.01 -4.99 9.95
CA ILE A 29 -0.10 -5.99 8.88
C ILE A 29 -1.53 -6.05 8.31
N GLU A 30 -2.55 -5.97 9.16
CA GLU A 30 -3.96 -5.92 8.72
C GLU A 30 -4.27 -4.65 7.94
N ASP A 31 -3.78 -3.50 8.39
CA ASP A 31 -3.92 -2.20 7.72
C ASP A 31 -3.21 -2.18 6.37
N ALA A 32 -1.97 -2.66 6.32
CA ALA A 32 -1.23 -2.85 5.07
C ALA A 32 -2.00 -3.79 4.14
N GLY A 33 -2.63 -4.84 4.69
CA GLY A 33 -3.48 -5.74 3.94
C GLY A 33 -4.69 -5.07 3.31
N ILE A 34 -5.42 -4.25 4.08
CA ILE A 34 -6.58 -3.48 3.58
C ILE A 34 -6.16 -2.64 2.38
N ARG A 35 -5.09 -1.85 2.52
CA ARG A 35 -4.57 -1.01 1.42
C ARG A 35 -4.11 -1.85 0.23
N GLU A 36 -3.45 -2.97 0.48
CA GLU A 36 -2.93 -3.87 -0.55
C GLU A 36 -4.02 -4.40 -1.49
N VAL A 37 -5.15 -4.89 -0.96
CA VAL A 37 -6.23 -5.42 -1.82
C VAL A 37 -6.99 -4.29 -2.50
N LEU A 38 -7.24 -3.17 -1.82
CA LEU A 38 -7.88 -2.03 -2.46
C LEU A 38 -7.06 -1.57 -3.68
N GLN A 39 -5.74 -1.53 -3.56
CA GLN A 39 -4.86 -1.05 -4.63
C GLN A 39 -4.50 -2.14 -5.67
N THR A 40 -4.89 -3.40 -5.47
CA THR A 40 -4.60 -4.51 -6.38
C THR A 40 -5.83 -4.92 -7.20
N PRO A 41 -5.81 -4.77 -8.54
CA PRO A 41 -6.91 -5.17 -9.40
C PRO A 41 -7.29 -6.66 -9.26
N GLY A 42 -8.58 -6.96 -9.07
CA GLY A 42 -9.11 -8.33 -9.07
C GLY A 42 -8.89 -9.14 -7.80
N ALA A 43 -8.22 -8.58 -6.78
CA ALA A 43 -8.21 -9.17 -5.46
C ALA A 43 -9.59 -8.92 -4.81
N ALA A 44 -10.55 -9.83 -5.01
CA ALA A 44 -11.73 -9.88 -4.17
C ALA A 44 -11.39 -10.77 -2.98
N TYR A 45 -11.14 -10.17 -1.82
CA TYR A 45 -11.15 -10.94 -0.58
C TYR A 45 -11.97 -10.24 0.48
N GLY A 46 -13.05 -10.91 0.84
CA GLY A 46 -13.83 -10.61 2.01
C GLY A 46 -13.24 -11.33 3.21
N ALA A 47 -12.41 -10.63 4.00
CA ALA A 47 -12.28 -10.81 5.45
C ALA A 47 -11.11 -9.96 5.97
N TRP A 48 -11.37 -8.69 6.21
CA TRP A 48 -10.45 -7.79 6.89
C TRP A 48 -10.50 -8.07 8.39
N SER A 49 -9.33 -8.18 9.01
CA SER A 49 -9.17 -8.56 10.41
C SER A 49 -9.49 -10.03 10.74
N ILE A 50 -8.67 -10.94 10.20
CA ILE A 50 -8.65 -12.38 10.53
C ILE A 50 -7.29 -12.87 11.01
N LEU A 51 -6.21 -12.07 10.91
CA LEU A 51 -4.88 -12.59 11.17
C LEU A 51 -4.78 -13.10 12.61
N ASP A 52 -5.32 -12.36 13.58
CA ASP A 52 -5.35 -12.80 14.98
C ASP A 52 -6.10 -14.14 15.18
N ALA A 53 -7.20 -14.36 14.44
CA ALA A 53 -7.93 -15.62 14.49
C ALA A 53 -7.15 -16.80 13.88
N LEU A 54 -6.31 -16.52 12.88
CA LEU A 54 -5.48 -17.52 12.20
C LEU A 54 -4.17 -17.83 12.94
N LEU A 55 -3.69 -16.92 13.78
CA LEU A 55 -2.42 -17.04 14.49
C LEU A 55 -2.55 -17.79 15.82
N ALA A 56 -1.53 -18.56 16.18
CA ALA A 56 -1.48 -19.28 17.44
C ALA A 56 -1.61 -18.31 18.63
N PRO A 57 -2.48 -18.60 19.62
CA PRO A 57 -2.71 -17.73 20.76
C PRO A 57 -1.45 -17.71 21.63
N THR A 58 -0.63 -16.69 21.41
CA THR A 58 0.69 -16.53 22.03
C THR A 58 0.84 -15.09 22.50
N GLY A 59 1.66 -14.83 23.53
CA GLY A 59 1.84 -13.50 24.12
C GLY A 59 2.55 -12.49 23.21
N VAL A 60 2.74 -11.25 23.67
CA VAL A 60 3.51 -10.24 22.92
C VAL A 60 4.96 -10.70 22.71
N GLY A 61 5.53 -10.43 21.54
CA GLY A 61 6.93 -10.74 21.21
C GLY A 61 7.17 -12.19 20.76
N THR A 62 6.10 -12.97 20.59
CA THR A 62 6.20 -14.36 20.12
C THR A 62 6.25 -14.45 18.59
N PRO A 63 6.75 -15.57 18.04
CA PRO A 63 6.85 -15.75 16.60
C PRO A 63 5.49 -15.67 15.88
N PHE A 64 5.49 -15.18 14.64
CA PHE A 64 4.30 -15.11 13.77
C PHE A 64 3.93 -16.51 13.23
N ILE A 65 3.21 -17.29 14.03
CA ILE A 65 2.89 -18.69 13.75
C ILE A 65 1.40 -18.86 13.46
N PHE A 66 1.07 -19.49 12.34
CA PHE A 66 -0.31 -19.90 12.05
C PHE A 66 -0.71 -21.13 12.88
N ARG A 67 -1.96 -21.18 13.34
CA ARG A 67 -2.53 -22.36 14.02
C ARG A 67 -2.50 -23.58 13.12
N GLU A 68 -2.91 -23.37 11.87
CA GLU A 68 -3.09 -24.40 10.86
C GLU A 68 -2.41 -23.99 9.54
N PRO A 69 -2.12 -24.93 8.64
CA PRO A 69 -1.66 -24.61 7.29
C PRO A 69 -2.62 -23.68 6.53
N LEU A 70 -2.06 -22.75 5.76
CA LEU A 70 -2.79 -21.79 4.91
C LEU A 70 -3.47 -22.48 3.71
N GLY A 71 -4.48 -23.30 4.00
CA GLY A 71 -5.14 -24.17 3.04
C GLY A 71 -4.47 -25.53 2.89
N GLN A 72 -5.21 -26.49 2.34
CA GLN A 72 -4.73 -27.86 2.11
C GLN A 72 -4.24 -28.05 0.67
N ALA A 73 -5.00 -27.54 -0.30
CA ALA A 73 -4.67 -27.59 -1.71
C ALA A 73 -3.47 -26.69 -2.05
N ARG A 74 -2.62 -27.15 -2.97
CA ARG A 74 -1.41 -26.43 -3.41
C ARG A 74 -1.72 -25.02 -3.91
N GLU A 75 -2.77 -24.88 -4.71
CA GLU A 75 -3.16 -23.59 -5.30
C GLU A 75 -3.62 -22.59 -4.24
N VAL A 76 -4.40 -23.04 -3.26
CA VAL A 76 -4.84 -22.23 -2.12
C VAL A 76 -3.65 -21.77 -1.28
N LYS A 77 -2.71 -22.69 -0.99
CA LYS A 77 -1.46 -22.35 -0.28
C LYS A 77 -0.66 -21.29 -1.02
N VAL A 78 -0.48 -21.44 -2.33
CA VAL A 78 0.27 -20.46 -3.14
C VAL A 78 -0.42 -19.10 -3.14
N ALA A 79 -1.74 -19.06 -3.31
CA ALA A 79 -2.52 -17.83 -3.34
C ALA A 79 -2.49 -17.09 -1.99
N LEU A 80 -2.81 -17.77 -0.89
CA LEU A 80 -2.82 -17.18 0.45
C LEU A 80 -1.41 -16.78 0.91
N SER A 81 -0.41 -17.61 0.61
CA SER A 81 0.99 -17.29 0.91
C SER A 81 1.45 -16.05 0.14
N GLY A 82 1.11 -15.93 -1.13
CA GLY A 82 1.39 -14.73 -1.92
C GLY A 82 0.72 -13.48 -1.34
N LEU A 83 -0.56 -13.60 -0.96
CA LEU A 83 -1.34 -12.50 -0.40
C LEU A 83 -0.79 -12.02 0.95
N PHE A 84 -0.68 -12.91 1.94
CA PHE A 84 -0.14 -12.55 3.25
C PHE A 84 1.33 -12.12 3.16
N GLY A 85 2.07 -12.64 2.19
CA GLY A 85 3.46 -12.22 1.92
C GLY A 85 3.53 -10.74 1.58
N ARG A 86 2.59 -10.25 0.75
CA ARG A 86 2.49 -8.82 0.43
C ARG A 86 2.06 -7.98 1.62
N PHE A 87 1.14 -8.47 2.47
CA PHE A 87 0.70 -7.73 3.67
C PHE A 87 1.87 -7.51 4.64
N VAL A 88 2.60 -8.59 4.95
CA VAL A 88 3.76 -8.54 5.84
C VAL A 88 4.87 -7.69 5.24
N ALA A 89 5.16 -7.86 3.95
CA ALA A 89 6.21 -7.09 3.27
C ALA A 89 5.88 -5.58 3.24
N ARG A 90 4.63 -5.21 2.95
CA ARG A 90 4.20 -3.81 2.97
C ARG A 90 4.30 -3.21 4.37
N ALA A 91 3.81 -3.89 5.40
CA ALA A 91 3.96 -3.42 6.79
C ALA A 91 5.44 -3.27 7.21
N TYR A 92 6.29 -4.21 6.78
CA TYR A 92 7.73 -4.12 7.00
C TYR A 92 8.38 -2.91 6.29
N LEU A 93 8.02 -2.65 5.04
CA LEU A 93 8.48 -1.49 4.28
C LEU A 93 7.99 -0.17 4.88
N GLU A 94 6.74 -0.12 5.34
CA GLU A 94 6.16 1.05 6.01
C GLU A 94 6.89 1.35 7.33
N ARG A 95 7.17 0.31 8.13
CA ARG A 95 7.80 0.46 9.45
C ARG A 95 9.31 0.74 9.39
N TYR A 96 10.06 -0.06 8.62
CA TYR A 96 11.53 -0.06 8.67
C TYR A 96 12.20 0.72 7.55
N PHE A 97 11.49 1.01 6.46
CA PHE A 97 11.99 1.81 5.34
C PHE A 97 11.28 3.16 5.20
N ASN A 98 10.30 3.43 6.07
CA ASN A 98 9.48 4.64 6.06
C ASN A 98 8.82 4.93 4.69
N LEU A 99 8.49 3.87 3.94
CA LEU A 99 7.75 4.00 2.70
C LEU A 99 6.26 4.17 2.99
N SER A 100 5.56 5.02 2.25
CA SER A 100 4.12 5.24 2.48
C SER A 100 3.32 5.35 1.20
N ILE A 101 3.91 5.88 0.13
CA ILE A 101 3.26 6.02 -1.16
C ILE A 101 3.61 4.77 -1.99
N PHE A 102 2.64 3.88 -2.18
CA PHE A 102 2.77 2.66 -2.97
C PHE A 102 1.98 2.76 -4.28
N ALA A 103 2.68 2.60 -5.40
CA ALA A 103 2.11 2.49 -6.74
C ALA A 103 2.18 1.04 -7.22
N HIS A 104 1.02 0.39 -7.29
CA HIS A 104 0.88 -0.97 -7.82
C HIS A 104 1.05 -1.02 -9.32
N LEU A 105 1.80 -2.01 -9.80
CA LEU A 105 2.13 -2.13 -11.21
C LEU A 105 1.18 -3.09 -11.92
N GLY A 106 0.50 -2.58 -12.96
CA GLY A 106 -0.28 -3.40 -13.89
C GLY A 106 0.61 -4.09 -14.94
N SER A 107 0.01 -4.67 -15.97
CA SER A 107 0.75 -5.41 -17.03
C SER A 107 1.41 -4.53 -18.10
N GLN A 108 1.29 -3.21 -18.00
CA GLN A 108 1.70 -2.24 -19.03
C GLN A 108 2.74 -1.25 -18.52
N THR A 109 3.41 -0.57 -19.46
CA THR A 109 4.24 0.62 -19.16
C THR A 109 3.39 1.66 -18.44
N ILE A 110 3.91 2.21 -17.35
CA ILE A 110 3.23 3.23 -16.56
C ILE A 110 3.98 4.54 -16.74
N ASP A 111 3.30 5.53 -17.33
CA ASP A 111 3.77 6.91 -17.35
C ASP A 111 3.48 7.54 -15.97
N LEU A 112 4.51 8.11 -15.35
CA LEU A 112 4.40 8.90 -14.11
C LEU A 112 4.27 10.39 -14.44
N ASP A 113 5.03 10.84 -15.45
CA ASP A 113 4.82 12.12 -16.15
C ASP A 113 5.27 11.94 -17.61
N ARG A 114 4.30 11.77 -18.51
CA ARG A 114 4.57 11.55 -19.94
C ARG A 114 5.24 12.76 -20.61
N ARG A 115 4.91 13.98 -20.20
CA ARG A 115 5.50 15.22 -20.73
C ARG A 115 6.98 15.31 -20.39
N ARG A 116 7.37 14.92 -19.19
CA ARG A 116 8.78 14.88 -18.74
C ARG A 116 9.46 13.55 -19.06
N LYS A 117 8.78 12.62 -19.73
CA LYS A 117 9.26 11.28 -20.11
C LYS A 117 9.76 10.51 -18.88
N VAL A 118 9.04 10.64 -17.76
CA VAL A 118 9.26 9.87 -16.54
C VAL A 118 8.30 8.69 -16.54
N LYS A 119 8.84 7.47 -16.59
CA LYS A 119 8.01 6.25 -16.72
C LYS A 119 8.70 5.01 -16.18
N ILE A 120 7.88 4.00 -15.92
CA ILE A 120 8.27 2.64 -15.58
C ILE A 120 8.44 1.86 -16.88
N LYS A 121 9.67 1.46 -17.19
CA LYS A 121 10.03 0.71 -18.39
C LYS A 121 10.15 -0.77 -18.05
N ARG A 122 9.34 -1.60 -18.71
CA ARG A 122 9.51 -3.06 -18.66
C ARG A 122 10.76 -3.49 -19.43
N LEU A 123 11.57 -4.35 -18.82
CA LEU A 123 12.80 -4.90 -19.40
C LEU A 123 12.61 -6.32 -19.93
N SER A 124 11.76 -7.11 -19.30
CA SER A 124 11.55 -8.52 -19.66
C SER A 124 10.11 -8.98 -19.44
N ARG A 125 9.77 -10.14 -20.04
CA ARG A 125 8.43 -10.76 -19.94
C ARG A 125 8.18 -11.35 -18.54
N GLY A 126 6.91 -11.62 -18.25
CA GLY A 126 6.43 -12.09 -16.95
C GLY A 126 5.81 -10.98 -16.08
N ASP A 127 5.36 -11.36 -14.88
CA ASP A 127 4.75 -10.44 -13.92
C ASP A 127 5.69 -9.30 -13.55
N LEU A 128 5.16 -8.10 -13.38
CA LEU A 128 5.93 -6.96 -12.91
C LEU A 128 6.16 -7.07 -11.38
N PRO A 129 7.09 -6.28 -10.83
CA PRO A 129 7.21 -6.15 -9.38
C PRO A 129 5.88 -5.68 -8.75
N ASP A 130 5.64 -6.07 -7.51
CA ASP A 130 4.43 -5.68 -6.78
C ASP A 130 4.28 -4.15 -6.70
N TRP A 131 5.37 -3.42 -6.39
CA TRP A 131 5.29 -1.98 -6.14
C TRP A 131 6.46 -1.18 -6.72
N ILE A 132 6.17 0.08 -7.04
CA ILE A 132 7.11 1.19 -6.83
C ILE A 132 6.62 2.00 -5.66
N ALA A 133 7.52 2.33 -4.73
CA ALA A 133 7.19 3.02 -3.50
C ALA A 133 8.17 4.15 -3.17
N CYS A 134 7.71 5.11 -2.40
CA CYS A 134 8.54 6.19 -1.85
C CYS A 134 8.09 6.61 -0.45
N ALA A 135 8.99 7.31 0.25
CA ALA A 135 8.71 7.86 1.56
C ALA A 135 7.79 9.10 1.48
N SER A 136 7.17 9.44 2.62
CA SER A 136 6.20 10.55 2.73
C SER A 136 6.81 11.94 2.47
N ASP A 137 8.12 12.08 2.69
CA ASP A 137 8.89 13.28 2.34
C ASP A 137 9.20 13.39 0.83
N LEU A 138 8.65 12.49 0.02
CA LEU A 138 8.92 12.34 -1.40
C LEU A 138 10.41 12.10 -1.66
N SER A 139 10.98 11.18 -0.87
CA SER A 139 12.34 10.67 -1.04
C SER A 139 12.34 9.15 -1.22
N SER A 140 13.53 8.58 -1.43
CA SER A 140 13.76 7.12 -1.49
C SER A 140 12.88 6.38 -2.50
N LEU A 141 13.18 6.55 -3.80
CA LEU A 141 12.51 5.81 -4.86
C LEU A 141 12.90 4.33 -4.81
N THR A 142 11.91 3.47 -4.56
CA THR A 142 12.13 2.04 -4.29
C THR A 142 11.28 1.19 -5.24
N VAL A 143 11.88 0.18 -5.87
CA VAL A 143 11.15 -0.92 -6.49
C VAL A 143 11.11 -2.07 -5.50
N ALA A 144 9.92 -2.59 -5.19
CA ALA A 144 9.75 -3.65 -4.20
C ALA A 144 8.95 -4.84 -4.75
N GLU A 145 9.33 -6.04 -4.29
CA GLU A 145 8.66 -7.30 -4.62
C GLU A 145 8.62 -8.20 -3.38
N ALA A 146 7.47 -8.84 -3.15
CA ALA A 146 7.28 -9.76 -2.04
C ALA A 146 6.89 -11.17 -2.51
N LYS A 147 7.42 -12.19 -1.82
CA LYS A 147 7.03 -13.59 -2.02
C LYS A 147 6.82 -14.28 -0.68
N GLY A 148 5.62 -14.80 -0.44
CA GLY A 148 5.40 -15.74 0.65
C GLY A 148 5.76 -17.18 0.24
N CYS A 149 6.26 -18.00 1.17
CA CYS A 149 6.45 -19.43 0.95
C CYS A 149 6.24 -20.31 2.20
N HIS A 150 6.14 -21.62 1.97
CA HIS A 150 6.11 -22.67 3.00
C HIS A 150 7.29 -23.66 2.83
N ASP A 151 8.35 -23.23 2.14
CA ASP A 151 9.44 -24.12 1.73
C ASP A 151 10.19 -24.65 2.97
N PRO A 152 10.28 -25.98 3.19
CA PRO A 152 10.97 -26.54 4.35
C PRO A 152 12.44 -26.12 4.44
N GLY A 153 13.09 -25.95 3.28
CA GLY A 153 14.49 -25.50 3.17
C GLY A 153 14.72 -24.00 3.37
N GLY A 154 13.71 -23.23 3.78
CA GLY A 154 13.84 -21.81 4.08
C GLY A 154 13.44 -20.86 2.93
N PRO A 155 13.51 -19.53 3.16
CA PRO A 155 13.01 -18.51 2.23
C PRO A 155 13.90 -18.25 1.01
N ALA A 156 15.12 -18.80 0.95
CA ALA A 156 16.11 -18.45 -0.06
C ALA A 156 15.60 -18.57 -1.52
N LYS A 157 14.91 -19.66 -1.85
CA LYS A 157 14.32 -19.86 -3.20
C LYS A 157 13.23 -18.84 -3.53
N ALA A 158 12.45 -18.41 -2.54
CA ALA A 158 11.44 -17.37 -2.73
C ALA A 158 12.13 -16.00 -2.91
N LEU A 159 13.17 -15.73 -2.13
CA LEU A 159 13.94 -14.49 -2.22
C LEU A 159 14.64 -14.33 -3.58
N THR A 160 15.24 -15.39 -4.11
CA THR A 160 15.83 -15.37 -5.47
C THR A 160 14.78 -15.06 -6.54
N ARG A 161 13.57 -15.62 -6.41
CA ARG A 161 12.46 -15.36 -7.35
C ARG A 161 11.95 -13.92 -7.22
N ALA A 162 11.78 -13.43 -6.00
CA ALA A 162 11.42 -12.04 -5.72
C ALA A 162 12.45 -11.07 -6.33
N TRP A 163 13.75 -11.33 -6.12
CA TRP A 163 14.84 -10.54 -6.70
C TRP A 163 14.82 -10.52 -8.23
N ALA A 164 14.65 -11.68 -8.86
CA ALA A 164 14.55 -11.78 -10.31
C ALA A 164 13.33 -11.03 -10.87
N GLN A 165 12.19 -11.04 -10.17
CA GLN A 165 11.00 -10.31 -10.56
C GLN A 165 11.14 -8.80 -10.35
N ALA A 166 11.73 -8.37 -9.22
CA ALA A 166 12.07 -6.98 -8.95
C ALA A 166 12.87 -6.38 -10.12
N GLY A 167 13.86 -7.11 -10.65
CA GLY A 167 14.71 -6.68 -11.78
C GLY A 167 14.05 -6.62 -13.17
N ARG A 168 12.73 -6.83 -13.30
CA ARG A 168 12.04 -6.80 -14.61
C ARG A 168 11.67 -5.41 -15.10
N ILE A 169 11.91 -4.38 -14.28
CA ILE A 169 11.62 -2.99 -14.63
C ILE A 169 12.80 -2.08 -14.29
N ASP A 170 12.88 -0.99 -15.06
CA ASP A 170 13.62 0.21 -14.71
C ASP A 170 12.65 1.38 -14.50
N VAL A 171 13.02 2.28 -13.60
CA VAL A 171 12.47 3.64 -13.63
C VAL A 171 13.35 4.48 -14.55
N THR A 172 12.72 5.23 -15.45
CA THR A 172 13.44 6.04 -16.43
C THR A 172 12.98 7.48 -16.44
N ALA A 173 13.92 8.41 -16.60
CA ALA A 173 13.67 9.83 -16.81
C ALA A 173 14.37 10.27 -18.10
N ARG A 174 13.61 10.79 -19.08
CA ARG A 174 14.11 11.14 -20.43
C ARG A 174 14.87 10.01 -21.14
N GLY A 175 14.49 8.76 -20.85
CA GLY A 175 15.10 7.56 -21.44
C GLY A 175 16.34 7.03 -20.71
N ARG A 176 16.79 7.71 -19.66
CA ARG A 176 17.92 7.31 -18.80
C ARG A 176 17.39 6.52 -17.62
N LYS A 177 18.05 5.40 -17.27
CA LYS A 177 17.74 4.65 -16.04
C LYS A 177 18.15 5.51 -14.85
N VAL A 178 17.28 5.67 -13.87
CA VAL A 178 17.59 6.42 -12.65
C VAL A 178 17.93 5.50 -11.49
N THR A 179 18.71 6.00 -10.54
CA THR A 179 19.03 5.25 -9.32
C THR A 179 17.77 4.99 -8.50
N VAL A 180 17.60 3.72 -8.09
CA VAL A 180 16.52 3.29 -7.19
C VAL A 180 17.06 2.37 -6.11
N LYS A 181 16.38 2.32 -4.97
CA LYS A 181 16.48 1.17 -4.07
C LYS A 181 15.71 0.00 -4.67
N ARG A 182 16.21 -1.22 -4.51
CA ARG A 182 15.54 -2.41 -5.04
C ARG A 182 15.45 -3.46 -3.95
N ILE A 183 14.25 -3.63 -3.43
CA ILE A 183 14.00 -4.47 -2.27
C ILE A 183 13.23 -5.71 -2.70
N ALA A 184 13.80 -6.89 -2.44
CA ALA A 184 13.10 -8.16 -2.53
C ALA A 184 12.88 -8.70 -1.12
N ILE A 185 11.64 -9.11 -0.82
CA ILE A 185 11.24 -9.64 0.48
C ILE A 185 10.69 -11.05 0.29
N ALA A 186 11.17 -11.99 1.10
CA ALA A 186 10.63 -13.34 1.18
C ALA A 186 10.17 -13.64 2.60
N THR A 187 8.89 -13.99 2.73
CA THR A 187 8.30 -14.37 4.02
C THR A 187 8.06 -15.87 4.03
N ARG A 188 8.66 -16.60 4.98
CA ARG A 188 8.34 -18.00 5.21
C ARG A 188 7.42 -18.13 6.40
N TRP A 189 6.33 -18.86 6.24
CA TRP A 189 5.35 -19.06 7.31
C TRP A 189 5.75 -20.17 8.27
N GLY A 190 5.66 -19.89 9.57
CA GLY A 190 5.69 -20.90 10.61
C GLY A 190 4.29 -21.42 10.92
N MET A 191 4.16 -22.69 11.30
CA MET A 191 2.90 -23.36 11.61
C MET A 191 3.03 -24.15 12.92
N ALA A 192 2.00 -24.05 13.78
CA ALA A 192 1.95 -24.76 15.05
C ALA A 192 1.78 -26.28 14.85
N HIS A 193 1.05 -26.66 13.80
CA HIS A 193 0.80 -28.05 13.43
C HIS A 193 1.24 -28.31 11.98
N ALA A 194 1.95 -29.43 11.78
CA ALA A 194 2.31 -29.98 10.48
C ALA A 194 2.95 -28.96 9.49
N GLY A 195 4.20 -28.58 9.76
CA GLY A 195 5.08 -27.89 8.82
C GLY A 195 6.23 -27.17 9.50
N PRO A 196 6.88 -26.18 8.85
CA PRO A 196 8.00 -25.49 9.45
C PRO A 196 7.58 -24.74 10.72
N ALA A 197 8.35 -24.89 11.80
CA ALA A 197 8.04 -24.25 13.08
C ALA A 197 8.35 -22.75 13.07
N ASP A 198 9.39 -22.32 12.34
CA ASP A 198 9.85 -20.93 12.40
C ASP A 198 9.31 -20.07 11.26
N ALA A 199 8.88 -18.87 11.61
CA ALA A 199 8.57 -17.81 10.65
C ALA A 199 9.84 -17.01 10.31
N HIS A 200 10.06 -16.75 9.02
CA HIS A 200 11.20 -15.96 8.54
C HIS A 200 10.75 -14.76 7.72
N LEU A 201 11.51 -13.67 7.81
CA LEU A 201 11.44 -12.51 6.94
C LEU A 201 12.84 -12.22 6.41
N SER A 202 13.08 -12.58 5.16
CA SER A 202 14.38 -12.42 4.49
C SER A 202 14.31 -11.30 3.46
N VAL A 203 15.30 -10.41 3.48
CA VAL A 203 15.32 -9.20 2.67
C VAL A 203 16.61 -9.10 1.89
N LYS A 204 16.51 -8.62 0.66
CA LYS A 204 17.64 -8.21 -0.17
C LYS A 204 17.39 -6.80 -0.67
N ASP A 205 18.24 -5.85 -0.27
CA ASP A 205 18.18 -4.42 -0.63
C ASP A 205 19.54 -3.88 -1.14
N PRO A 206 20.03 -4.34 -2.29
CA PRO A 206 21.13 -3.67 -2.96
C PRO A 206 20.64 -2.35 -3.56
N LEU A 207 21.54 -1.36 -3.57
CA LEU A 207 21.35 -0.17 -4.39
C LEU A 207 21.39 -0.58 -5.88
N ASP A 208 20.40 -0.13 -6.66
CA ASP A 208 20.39 -0.33 -8.10
C ASP A 208 20.79 0.98 -8.80
N GLU A 209 22.07 1.04 -9.18
CA GLU A 209 22.68 2.25 -9.72
C GLU A 209 22.10 2.63 -11.09
N GLY A 210 21.93 3.94 -11.25
CA GLY A 210 21.57 4.61 -12.48
C GLY A 210 22.03 6.06 -12.42
N GLU A 211 21.42 6.90 -13.23
CA GLU A 211 21.71 8.34 -13.21
C GLU A 211 20.96 9.05 -12.08
N PRO A 212 21.54 10.13 -11.52
CA PRO A 212 20.81 10.99 -10.60
C PRO A 212 19.59 11.62 -11.30
N ILE A 213 18.53 11.81 -10.53
CA ILE A 213 17.29 12.41 -11.01
C ILE A 213 17.40 13.92 -10.89
N GLU A 214 17.17 14.64 -11.99
CA GLU A 214 17.13 16.11 -11.96
C GLU A 214 15.99 16.60 -11.04
N PRO A 215 16.13 17.73 -10.33
CA PRO A 215 15.13 18.18 -9.35
C PRO A 215 13.70 18.25 -9.91
N LEU A 216 13.53 18.77 -11.12
CA LEU A 216 12.22 18.84 -11.77
C LEU A 216 11.69 17.44 -12.15
N GLU A 217 12.55 16.53 -12.61
CA GLU A 217 12.14 15.15 -12.93
C GLU A 217 11.71 14.41 -11.65
N LYS A 218 12.41 14.69 -10.55
CA LYS A 218 12.15 14.12 -9.22
C LYS A 218 10.77 14.54 -8.71
N GLU A 219 10.43 15.82 -8.77
CA GLU A 219 9.09 16.29 -8.34
C GLU A 219 7.98 15.67 -9.19
N ALA A 220 8.15 15.63 -10.50
CA ALA A 220 7.16 15.04 -11.40
C ALA A 220 6.99 13.53 -11.16
N LEU A 221 8.08 12.83 -10.90
CA LEU A 221 8.07 11.42 -10.54
C LEU A 221 7.21 11.17 -9.30
N PHE A 222 7.46 11.91 -8.22
CA PHE A 222 6.77 11.69 -6.95
C PHE A 222 5.30 12.11 -7.00
N ILE A 223 4.97 13.21 -7.68
CA ILE A 223 3.58 13.58 -7.92
C ILE A 223 2.87 12.51 -8.76
N GLY A 224 3.53 11.99 -9.80
CA GLY A 224 2.98 10.88 -10.60
C GLY A 224 2.71 9.63 -9.77
N MET A 225 3.63 9.26 -8.88
CA MET A 225 3.45 8.15 -7.94
C MET A 225 2.31 8.38 -6.96
N LEU A 226 2.22 9.59 -6.37
CA LEU A 226 1.15 9.94 -5.44
C LEU A 226 -0.23 9.85 -6.12
N ARG A 227 -0.35 10.40 -7.34
CA ARG A 227 -1.59 10.29 -8.13
C ARG A 227 -1.98 8.84 -8.37
N LEU A 228 -1.02 8.00 -8.72
CA LEU A 228 -1.24 6.57 -8.97
C LEU A 228 -1.65 5.82 -7.69
N HIS A 229 -0.99 6.12 -6.56
CA HIS A 229 -1.32 5.58 -5.24
C HIS A 229 -2.77 5.92 -4.85
N ILE A 230 -3.12 7.21 -4.90
CA ILE A 230 -4.47 7.71 -4.59
C ILE A 230 -5.50 7.07 -5.52
N ALA A 231 -5.27 7.12 -6.83
CA ALA A 231 -6.20 6.59 -7.82
C ALA A 231 -6.47 5.09 -7.63
N ASN A 232 -5.43 4.30 -7.34
CA ASN A 232 -5.59 2.87 -7.07
C ASN A 232 -6.38 2.63 -5.77
N LEU A 233 -6.25 3.49 -4.77
CA LEU A 233 -6.92 3.34 -3.48
C LEU A 233 -8.41 3.70 -3.55
N ILE A 234 -8.74 4.85 -4.16
CA ILE A 234 -10.12 5.38 -4.15
C ILE A 234 -11.03 4.76 -5.22
N ARG A 235 -10.45 4.22 -6.30
CA ARG A 235 -11.22 3.59 -7.38
C ARG A 235 -12.16 2.47 -6.92
N PRO A 236 -11.71 1.46 -6.14
CA PRO A 236 -12.60 0.41 -5.63
C PRO A 236 -13.60 0.92 -4.58
N LEU A 237 -13.43 2.14 -4.08
CA LEU A 237 -14.29 2.77 -3.07
C LEU A 237 -15.40 3.63 -3.71
N GLY A 238 -15.65 3.48 -5.02
CA GLY A 238 -16.70 4.21 -5.74
C GLY A 238 -16.22 5.44 -6.51
N HIS A 239 -14.98 5.89 -6.33
CA HIS A 239 -14.46 7.13 -6.94
C HIS A 239 -13.80 6.91 -8.30
N ALA A 240 -14.45 6.15 -9.19
CA ALA A 240 -13.88 5.72 -10.46
C ALA A 240 -13.57 6.88 -11.42
N GLU A 241 -14.41 7.93 -11.43
CA GLU A 241 -14.21 9.11 -12.28
C GLU A 241 -12.99 9.94 -11.86
N LEU A 242 -12.87 10.22 -10.57
CA LEU A 242 -11.75 10.92 -9.98
C LEU A 242 -10.44 10.13 -10.17
N ALA A 243 -10.45 8.82 -9.89
CA ALA A 243 -9.31 7.95 -10.16
C ALA A 243 -8.92 7.96 -11.64
N GLY A 244 -9.92 7.92 -12.54
CA GLY A 244 -9.73 8.06 -13.99
C GLY A 244 -9.04 9.37 -14.38
N ALA A 245 -9.44 10.48 -13.75
CA ALA A 245 -8.82 11.79 -13.98
C ALA A 245 -7.37 11.83 -13.49
N LEU A 246 -7.08 11.29 -12.31
CA LEU A 246 -5.72 11.17 -11.78
C LEU A 246 -4.80 10.35 -12.69
N TYR A 247 -5.28 9.22 -13.24
CA TYR A 247 -4.51 8.45 -14.24
C TYR A 247 -4.24 9.26 -15.51
N ARG A 248 -5.24 10.01 -16.01
CA ARG A 248 -5.05 10.85 -17.21
C ARG A 248 -3.97 11.91 -17.00
N LEU A 249 -3.87 12.49 -15.81
CA LEU A 249 -2.86 13.50 -15.49
C LEU A 249 -1.42 12.97 -15.60
N THR A 250 -1.17 11.68 -15.35
CA THR A 250 0.19 11.10 -15.53
C THR A 250 0.51 10.82 -17.00
N GLN A 251 -0.53 10.63 -17.82
CA GLN A 251 -0.43 10.23 -19.23
C GLN A 251 -0.41 11.42 -20.21
N GLN A 252 -0.56 12.66 -19.74
CA GLN A 252 -0.67 13.82 -20.63
C GLN A 252 0.66 14.17 -21.32
N PRO A 253 0.72 14.12 -22.67
CA PRO A 253 1.94 14.48 -23.39
C PRO A 253 2.03 15.97 -23.74
N PHE A 254 0.90 16.71 -23.76
CA PHE A 254 0.85 18.09 -24.26
C PHE A 254 0.29 19.08 -23.24
N ALA A 255 0.94 20.22 -23.08
CA ALA A 255 0.53 21.28 -22.15
C ALA A 255 -0.87 21.83 -22.42
N ARG A 256 -1.28 21.93 -23.69
CA ARG A 256 -2.62 22.46 -24.06
C ARG A 256 -3.78 21.58 -23.59
N ARG A 257 -3.57 20.26 -23.47
CA ARG A 257 -4.60 19.33 -22.97
C ARG A 257 -4.58 19.21 -21.44
N LEU A 258 -3.42 19.46 -20.83
CA LEU A 258 -3.24 19.39 -19.38
C LEU A 258 -4.24 20.27 -18.62
N GLN A 259 -4.54 21.48 -19.10
CA GLN A 259 -5.52 22.34 -18.42
C GLN A 259 -6.91 21.70 -18.38
N GLY A 260 -7.37 21.12 -19.49
CA GLY A 260 -8.66 20.43 -19.53
C GLY A 260 -8.71 19.20 -18.62
N ASP A 261 -7.62 18.42 -18.54
CA ASP A 261 -7.55 17.29 -17.61
C ASP A 261 -7.46 17.73 -16.14
N LEU A 262 -6.81 18.86 -15.86
CA LEU A 262 -6.81 19.47 -14.52
C LEU A 262 -8.21 19.92 -14.13
N ASP A 263 -8.92 20.64 -15.00
CA ASP A 263 -10.27 21.11 -14.73
C ASP A 263 -11.25 19.95 -14.54
N LEU A 264 -11.09 18.87 -15.32
CA LEU A 264 -11.85 17.63 -15.17
C LEU A 264 -11.54 16.94 -13.84
N ALA A 265 -10.27 16.86 -13.43
CA ALA A 265 -9.88 16.27 -12.15
C ALA A 265 -10.40 17.08 -10.96
N ARG A 266 -10.33 18.42 -11.04
CA ARG A 266 -10.89 19.33 -10.03
C ARG A 266 -12.40 19.16 -9.92
N SER A 267 -13.11 19.14 -11.04
CA SER A 267 -14.56 18.93 -11.07
C SER A 267 -14.95 17.57 -10.48
N ALA A 268 -14.20 16.50 -10.81
CA ALA A 268 -14.43 15.18 -10.24
C ALA A 268 -14.15 15.13 -8.73
N LEU A 269 -13.15 15.88 -8.23
CA LEU A 269 -12.90 16.02 -6.80
C LEU A 269 -13.99 16.82 -6.10
N ASP A 270 -14.54 17.84 -6.76
CA ASP A 270 -15.61 18.67 -6.21
C ASP A 270 -16.96 17.95 -6.13
N ALA A 271 -17.18 16.98 -7.02
CA ALA A 271 -18.34 16.09 -7.00
C ALA A 271 -18.14 14.82 -6.14
N ALA A 272 -16.93 14.58 -5.61
CA ALA A 272 -16.66 13.39 -4.81
C ALA A 272 -17.28 13.53 -3.42
N SER A 273 -17.97 12.49 -2.96
CA SER A 273 -18.52 12.43 -1.60
C SER A 273 -17.39 12.52 -0.56
N VAL A 274 -17.52 13.44 0.38
CA VAL A 274 -16.57 13.65 1.46
C VAL A 274 -17.15 13.10 2.76
N GLY A 275 -16.45 12.15 3.37
CA GLY A 275 -16.77 11.65 4.69
C GLY A 275 -16.08 12.49 5.76
N GLU A 276 -16.84 12.97 6.75
CA GLU A 276 -16.30 13.51 8.00
C GLU A 276 -16.36 12.45 9.08
N VAL A 277 -15.31 12.32 9.87
CA VAL A 277 -15.26 11.38 10.99
C VAL A 277 -15.80 12.07 12.22
N ASP A 278 -16.87 11.53 12.81
CA ASP A 278 -17.45 12.06 14.04
C ASP A 278 -16.39 12.13 15.16
N LYS A 279 -16.44 13.21 15.95
CA LYS A 279 -15.55 13.48 17.10
C LYS A 279 -14.07 13.64 16.79
N THR A 280 -13.67 13.86 15.54
CA THR A 280 -12.27 14.21 15.20
C THR A 280 -12.16 15.54 14.47
N ALA A 281 -11.60 16.55 15.13
CA ALA A 281 -11.34 17.87 14.55
C ALA A 281 -10.11 17.91 13.62
N ALA A 282 -9.41 16.79 13.42
CA ALA A 282 -8.11 16.74 12.77
C ALA A 282 -8.14 16.33 11.29
N MET A 283 -9.31 15.93 10.76
CA MET A 283 -9.43 15.36 9.41
C MET A 283 -10.30 16.28 8.56
N ASP A 284 -9.65 17.11 7.74
CA ASP A 284 -10.31 18.01 6.78
C ASP A 284 -10.90 17.22 5.60
N GLY A 285 -11.93 16.43 5.86
CA GLY A 285 -12.70 15.69 4.85
C GLY A 285 -11.94 14.59 4.11
N LEU A 286 -12.49 13.38 4.12
CA LEU A 286 -11.89 12.23 3.45
C LEU A 286 -12.67 11.83 2.20
N VAL A 287 -11.96 11.69 1.08
CA VAL A 287 -12.50 11.03 -0.11
C VAL A 287 -12.17 9.54 -0.01
N GLY A 288 -13.20 8.72 0.16
CA GLY A 288 -13.03 7.32 0.52
C GLY A 288 -14.34 6.54 0.51
N GLY A 289 -14.35 5.41 1.21
CA GLY A 289 -15.53 4.56 1.31
C GLY A 289 -15.43 3.56 2.46
N ILE A 290 -16.56 2.94 2.78
CA ILE A 290 -16.66 1.91 3.81
C ILE A 290 -16.22 0.57 3.22
N VAL A 291 -15.37 -0.13 3.95
CA VAL A 291 -14.88 -1.46 3.63
C VAL A 291 -15.30 -2.39 4.75
N THR A 292 -15.87 -3.52 4.39
CA THR A 292 -16.28 -4.56 5.33
C THR A 292 -15.57 -5.87 5.03
N ARG A 293 -15.73 -6.86 5.89
CA ARG A 293 -15.37 -8.25 5.59
C ARG A 293 -16.00 -8.82 4.33
N ALA A 294 -17.00 -8.19 3.70
CA ALA A 294 -17.53 -8.63 2.40
C ALA A 294 -16.90 -7.89 1.21
N GLY A 295 -16.08 -6.87 1.46
CA GLY A 295 -15.52 -5.96 0.47
C GLY A 295 -15.99 -4.52 0.66
N PRO A 296 -15.63 -3.62 -0.28
CA PRO A 296 -16.12 -2.24 -0.30
C PRO A 296 -17.63 -2.18 -0.40
N VAL A 297 -18.24 -1.29 0.37
CA VAL A 297 -19.63 -0.88 0.24
C VAL A 297 -19.65 0.28 -0.75
N THR A 298 -20.26 0.07 -1.91
CA THR A 298 -20.32 1.07 -2.98
C THR A 298 -21.56 1.96 -2.91
N ASP A 299 -22.45 1.68 -1.95
CA ASP A 299 -23.61 2.52 -1.70
C ASP A 299 -23.15 3.83 -1.04
N THR A 300 -23.63 4.96 -1.54
CA THR A 300 -23.24 6.29 -1.07
C THR A 300 -24.02 6.72 0.17
N ASP A 301 -25.14 6.05 0.47
CA ASP A 301 -26.11 6.50 1.47
C ASP A 301 -26.05 5.67 2.77
N VAL A 302 -24.86 5.22 3.16
CA VAL A 302 -24.68 4.39 4.37
C VAL A 302 -24.81 5.24 5.63
N THR A 303 -25.96 5.11 6.30
CA THR A 303 -26.25 5.88 7.52
C THR A 303 -25.41 5.41 8.72
N PRO A 304 -25.27 6.23 9.77
CA PRO A 304 -24.69 5.78 11.03
C PRO A 304 -25.34 4.49 11.60
N GLY A 305 -26.66 4.34 11.45
CA GLY A 305 -27.38 3.13 11.88
C GLY A 305 -27.03 1.88 11.06
N ASP A 306 -26.71 2.05 9.78
CA ASP A 306 -26.20 0.96 8.94
C ASP A 306 -24.79 0.56 9.37
N GLN A 307 -23.93 1.54 9.70
CA GLN A 307 -22.57 1.30 10.21
C GLN A 307 -22.60 0.50 11.52
N GLU A 308 -23.50 0.83 12.45
CA GLU A 308 -23.73 0.05 13.68
C GLU A 308 -24.25 -1.35 13.37
N SER A 309 -25.16 -1.49 12.41
CA SER A 309 -25.70 -2.79 12.01
C SER A 309 -24.61 -3.69 11.41
N LEU A 310 -23.74 -3.15 10.56
CA LEU A 310 -22.58 -3.86 10.03
C LEU A 310 -21.61 -4.31 11.13
N ALA A 311 -21.37 -3.46 12.14
CA ALA A 311 -20.54 -3.82 13.29
C ALA A 311 -21.17 -4.94 14.12
N ARG A 312 -22.48 -4.86 14.42
CA ARG A 312 -23.24 -5.91 15.13
C ARG A 312 -23.26 -7.24 14.38
N LEU A 313 -23.27 -7.22 13.05
CA LEU A 313 -23.14 -8.41 12.20
C LEU A 313 -21.70 -8.97 12.14
N ASN A 314 -20.77 -8.41 12.92
CA ASN A 314 -19.35 -8.79 12.95
C ASN A 314 -18.68 -8.68 11.57
N LEU A 315 -19.17 -7.75 10.72
CA LEU A 315 -18.56 -7.43 9.43
C LEU A 315 -17.42 -6.42 9.56
N ARG A 316 -17.19 -5.90 10.77
CA ARG A 316 -16.08 -5.00 11.16
C ARG A 316 -15.87 -3.88 10.13
N PRO A 317 -16.86 -3.00 9.95
CA PRO A 317 -16.76 -1.91 9.00
C PRO A 317 -15.59 -0.98 9.36
N VAL A 318 -14.79 -0.64 8.36
CA VAL A 318 -13.74 0.38 8.46
C VAL A 318 -13.96 1.38 7.33
N PHE A 319 -13.82 2.67 7.61
CA PHE A 319 -13.69 3.66 6.55
C PHE A 319 -12.24 3.74 6.11
N VAL A 320 -12.02 3.77 4.79
CA VAL A 320 -10.71 4.02 4.19
C VAL A 320 -10.83 5.23 3.27
N GLY A 321 -9.96 6.22 3.42
CA GLY A 321 -10.01 7.41 2.57
C GLY A 321 -8.74 8.23 2.60
N VAL A 322 -8.65 9.21 1.70
CA VAL A 322 -7.53 10.14 1.58
C VAL A 322 -8.03 11.56 1.79
N GLU A 323 -7.24 12.38 2.47
CA GLU A 323 -7.54 13.80 2.66
C GLU A 323 -7.83 14.50 1.32
N ARG A 324 -9.00 15.14 1.22
CA ARG A 324 -9.44 15.85 0.01
C ARG A 324 -8.40 16.86 -0.47
N GLU A 325 -7.81 17.58 0.47
CA GLU A 325 -6.83 18.62 0.18
C GLU A 325 -5.48 18.07 -0.30
N LEU A 326 -5.10 16.85 0.12
CA LEU A 326 -3.95 16.18 -0.46
C LEU A 326 -4.21 15.78 -1.92
N ILE A 327 -5.44 15.31 -2.22
CA ILE A 327 -5.84 15.01 -3.60
C ILE A 327 -5.81 16.28 -4.44
N ARG A 328 -6.30 17.41 -3.92
CA ARG A 328 -6.21 18.71 -4.59
C ARG A 328 -4.76 19.08 -4.90
N ALA A 329 -3.88 19.05 -3.90
CA ALA A 329 -2.46 19.37 -4.09
C ALA A 329 -1.77 18.42 -5.10
N ALA A 330 -2.16 17.14 -5.13
CA ALA A 330 -1.70 16.19 -6.13
C ALA A 330 -2.22 16.50 -7.54
N ILE A 331 -3.48 16.92 -7.69
CA ILE A 331 -4.06 17.38 -8.96
C ILE A 331 -3.28 18.59 -9.46
N ASP A 332 -3.09 19.61 -8.62
CA ASP A 332 -2.44 20.87 -8.98
C ASP A 332 -0.91 20.75 -9.15
N ALA A 333 -0.35 19.58 -8.82
CA ALA A 333 1.08 19.27 -8.89
C ALA A 333 1.92 20.24 -8.04
N GLU A 334 1.50 20.47 -6.79
CA GLU A 334 2.17 21.34 -5.83
C GLU A 334 3.04 20.54 -4.84
N PRO A 335 4.33 20.28 -5.13
CA PRO A 335 5.11 19.31 -4.37
C PRO A 335 5.42 19.79 -2.95
N GLN A 336 5.49 21.10 -2.73
CA GLN A 336 5.71 21.67 -1.39
C GLN A 336 4.45 21.54 -0.53
N THR A 337 3.27 21.88 -1.06
CA THR A 337 1.99 21.67 -0.38
C THR A 337 1.81 20.20 0.00
N VAL A 338 2.10 19.28 -0.93
CA VAL A 338 2.09 17.83 -0.68
C VAL A 338 3.04 17.45 0.46
N ARG A 339 4.32 17.87 0.41
CA ARG A 339 5.29 17.56 1.47
C ARG A 339 4.84 18.09 2.82
N THR A 340 4.39 19.34 2.88
CA THR A 340 3.91 19.95 4.12
C THR A 340 2.76 19.13 4.72
N ARG A 341 1.78 18.73 3.91
CA ARG A 341 0.67 17.87 4.38
C ARG A 341 1.13 16.49 4.84
N LEU A 342 1.98 15.81 4.06
CA LEU A 342 2.46 14.46 4.40
C LEU A 342 3.39 14.41 5.61
N THR A 343 4.05 15.52 5.94
CA THR A 343 4.95 15.65 7.10
C THR A 343 4.26 16.24 8.32
N GLN A 344 3.14 16.92 8.15
CA GLN A 344 2.28 17.34 9.24
C GLN A 344 1.78 16.10 9.98
N SER A 345 2.44 15.82 11.11
CA SER A 345 2.09 14.70 11.96
C SER A 345 0.80 15.05 12.68
N VAL A 346 -0.33 14.60 12.14
CA VAL A 346 -1.54 14.47 12.94
C VAL A 346 -1.25 13.39 13.97
N ARG A 347 -1.38 13.73 15.26
CA ARG A 347 -1.23 12.74 16.32
C ARG A 347 -2.24 11.63 16.03
N PRO A 348 -1.79 10.37 15.85
CA PRO A 348 -2.70 9.26 15.77
C PRO A 348 -3.59 9.32 17.02
N ASP A 349 -4.89 9.33 16.80
CA ASP A 349 -5.83 9.01 17.85
C ASP A 349 -5.79 7.49 18.05
N ASP A 350 -6.25 6.98 19.19
CA ASP A 350 -6.19 5.55 19.53
C ASP A 350 -6.96 4.67 18.51
N PHE A 351 -7.79 5.27 17.67
CA PHE A 351 -8.68 4.60 16.73
C PHE A 351 -8.43 4.93 15.24
N ALA A 352 -8.11 6.18 14.90
CA ALA A 352 -7.88 6.58 13.51
C ALA A 352 -6.40 6.39 13.15
N ARG A 353 -6.14 5.49 12.19
CA ARG A 353 -4.78 5.06 11.84
C ARG A 353 -4.33 5.70 10.51
N PRO A 354 -3.37 6.63 10.53
CA PRO A 354 -2.85 7.25 9.30
C PRO A 354 -1.86 6.32 8.58
N ASP A 355 -1.86 6.32 7.26
CA ASP A 355 -0.93 5.54 6.43
C ASP A 355 0.35 6.31 6.01
N ARG A 356 0.50 7.55 6.50
CA ARG A 356 1.59 8.49 6.14
C ARG A 356 1.67 8.87 4.66
N ALA A 357 0.63 8.58 3.88
CA ALA A 357 0.41 9.03 2.52
C ALA A 357 -0.84 9.92 2.42
N GLY A 358 -1.28 10.48 3.56
CA GLY A 358 -2.53 11.25 3.73
C GLY A 358 -3.80 10.40 3.67
N GLY A 359 -3.64 9.08 3.68
CA GLY A 359 -4.71 8.12 3.83
C GLY A 359 -4.95 7.73 5.28
N TRP A 360 -6.16 7.25 5.54
CA TRP A 360 -6.65 6.96 6.87
C TRP A 360 -7.49 5.69 6.88
N ILE A 361 -7.35 4.91 7.96
CA ILE A 361 -8.22 3.77 8.28
C ILE A 361 -8.92 4.08 9.61
N VAL A 362 -10.25 4.07 9.60
CA VAL A 362 -11.07 4.41 10.77
C VAL A 362 -12.08 3.28 11.03
N PRO A 363 -11.94 2.52 12.11
CA PRO A 363 -12.96 1.55 12.52
C PRO A 363 -14.31 2.23 12.84
N LEU A 364 -15.41 1.62 12.42
CA LEU A 364 -16.77 2.17 12.57
C LEU A 364 -17.67 1.29 13.46
N GLY A 365 -18.70 1.91 14.07
CA GLY A 365 -19.90 1.20 14.54
C GLY A 365 -20.22 1.17 16.03
N GLU A 366 -19.40 1.69 16.94
CA GLU A 366 -19.79 1.87 18.35
C GLU A 366 -19.63 3.32 18.82
N GLU A 367 -18.48 3.96 18.57
CA GLU A 367 -18.22 5.33 19.04
C GLU A 367 -17.95 6.34 17.92
N ARG A 368 -17.72 5.84 16.70
CA ARG A 368 -17.37 6.62 15.52
C ARG A 368 -18.20 6.20 14.34
N HIS A 369 -18.65 7.21 13.62
CA HIS A 369 -19.39 7.09 12.40
C HIS A 369 -18.79 8.07 11.39
N ILE A 370 -18.91 7.73 10.12
CA ILE A 370 -18.76 8.72 9.07
C ILE A 370 -20.08 9.47 8.95
N ILE A 371 -20.02 10.79 9.09
CA ILE A 371 -21.12 11.72 8.91
C ILE A 371 -20.79 12.50 7.63
N GLY A 372 -21.66 12.43 6.63
CA GLY A 372 -21.45 13.16 5.36
C GLY A 372 -21.61 12.28 4.13
N GLY A 373 -22.28 12.85 3.13
CA GLY A 373 -22.69 12.20 1.89
C GLY A 373 -23.60 13.14 1.10
N THR A 374 -23.06 14.28 0.66
CA THR A 374 -23.63 15.10 -0.40
C THR A 374 -22.54 15.58 -1.32
#